data_AF-A0A1I2KF52-F1
#
_entry.id   AF-A0A1I2KF52-F1
#
_cell.length_a   1.000
_cell.length_b   1.000
_cell.length_c   1.000
_cell.angle_alpha   90.00
_cell.angle_beta   90.00
_cell.angle_gamma   90.00
#
_symmetry.space_group_name_H-M   'P 1'
#
loop_
_entity.id
_entity.type
_entity.pdbx_description
1 polymer ?
#
loop_
_entity_poly.entity_id
_entity_poly.type
_entity_poly.pdbx_seq_one_letter_code
_entity_poly.pdbx_strand_id
1 'polypeptide(L)'
;MLLLPYLAGLLLSGFAWPAVPLLGAWIAGYLLSYYLLQAVKTRRPARFGPQIGRYAPVTVVLAVPVVAARPALLWFAPAYAVLLAVNVWYAWRRRERALLNDLASVVQSCLMVPVVAVVAGSAPRWQPFLIVLLYFTGTVLFVKTMIRERGSVAYRRASIVYHLAALAVATLIDAVAAVVFAGLLCRAWLLPGRPLTPRQVGFVEIGASVLVLAAAVLAD
;
A
#
# COMPACT_ATOMS: atom_id res chain seq x y z
N MET A 1 -2.12 -1.50 5.24
CA MET A 1 -1.40 -1.09 4.01
C MET A 1 0.06 -1.47 4.07
N LEU A 2 0.82 -1.05 5.08
CA LEU A 2 2.28 -1.22 5.10
C LEU A 2 2.76 -2.69 5.12
N LEU A 3 2.19 -3.54 5.98
CA LEU A 3 2.68 -4.91 6.22
C LEU A 3 2.15 -5.93 5.21
N LEU A 4 0.89 -5.81 4.77
CA LEU A 4 0.26 -6.83 3.94
C LEU A 4 1.00 -7.10 2.61
N PRO A 5 1.41 -6.09 1.82
CA PRO A 5 2.18 -6.32 0.59
C PRO A 5 3.50 -7.04 0.86
N TYR A 6 4.18 -6.70 1.95
CA TYR A 6 5.40 -7.38 2.37
C TYR A 6 5.13 -8.85 2.72
N LEU A 7 4.09 -9.10 3.52
CA LEU A 7 3.69 -10.46 3.92
C LEU A 7 3.24 -11.30 2.72
N ALA A 8 2.48 -10.72 1.79
CA ALA A 8 2.07 -11.39 0.56
C ALA A 8 3.30 -11.85 -0.22
N GLY A 9 4.24 -10.94 -0.50
CA GLY A 9 5.49 -11.29 -1.17
C GLY A 9 6.30 -12.36 -0.43
N LEU A 10 6.36 -12.29 0.90
CA LEU A 10 7.13 -13.22 1.73
C LEU A 10 6.54 -14.63 1.73
N LEU A 11 5.21 -14.75 1.88
CA LEU A 11 4.51 -16.03 1.91
C LEU A 11 4.57 -16.75 0.54
N LEU A 12 4.53 -15.98 -0.55
CA LEU A 12 4.56 -16.50 -1.92
C LEU A 12 5.97 -16.87 -2.42
N SER A 13 6.97 -16.12 -1.98
CA SER A 13 8.33 -16.24 -2.52
C SER A 13 9.28 -16.99 -1.60
N GLY A 14 8.85 -17.28 -0.37
CA GLY A 14 9.67 -17.90 0.66
C GLY A 14 10.55 -16.89 1.39
N PHE A 15 11.12 -17.36 2.51
CA PHE A 15 12.01 -16.55 3.32
C PHE A 15 13.45 -16.58 2.79
N ALA A 16 14.07 -15.40 2.69
CA ALA A 16 15.49 -15.25 2.50
C ALA A 16 16.03 -14.25 3.53
N TRP A 17 17.30 -14.39 3.93
CA TRP A 17 17.90 -13.54 4.96
C TRP A 17 17.76 -12.02 4.71
N PRO A 18 17.80 -11.47 3.47
CA PRO A 18 17.66 -10.03 3.28
C PRO A 18 16.22 -9.54 3.50
N ALA A 19 15.24 -10.43 3.64
CA ALA A 19 13.86 -10.05 3.94
C ALA A 19 13.73 -9.34 5.30
N VAL A 20 14.54 -9.73 6.30
CA VAL A 20 14.52 -9.13 7.64
C VAL A 20 15.03 -7.67 7.62
N PRO A 21 16.26 -7.38 7.13
CA PRO A 21 16.70 -5.99 6.99
C PRO A 21 15.81 -5.20 6.02
N LEU A 22 15.22 -5.82 5.00
CA LEU A 22 14.22 -5.16 4.15
C LEU A 22 12.99 -4.70 4.94
N LEU A 23 12.43 -5.54 5.82
CA LEU A 23 11.29 -5.13 6.66
C LEU A 23 11.65 -3.95 7.56
N GLY A 24 12.82 -4.01 8.18
CA GLY A 24 13.33 -2.92 9.01
C GLY A 24 13.52 -1.63 8.20
N ALA A 25 14.14 -1.72 7.01
CA ALA A 25 14.30 -0.61 6.09
C ALA A 25 12.95 -0.06 5.60
N TRP A 26 11.95 -0.92 5.39
CA TRP A 26 10.62 -0.52 4.98
C TRP A 26 9.88 0.27 6.06
N ILE A 27 9.95 -0.19 7.32
CA ILE A 27 9.35 0.52 8.47
C ILE A 27 10.10 1.83 8.74
N ALA A 28 11.43 1.79 8.78
CA ALA A 28 12.26 2.98 8.99
C ALA A 28 12.08 4.00 7.84
N GLY A 29 12.03 3.51 6.60
CA GLY A 29 11.81 4.31 5.40
C GLY A 29 10.43 4.94 5.37
N TYR A 30 9.39 4.24 5.83
CA TYR A 30 8.06 4.82 6.01
C TYR A 30 8.09 5.98 7.02
N LEU A 31 8.70 5.79 8.19
CA LEU A 31 8.83 6.85 9.20
C LEU A 31 9.66 8.03 8.68
N LEU A 32 10.77 7.76 8.00
CA LEU A 32 11.60 8.77 7.35
C LEU A 32 10.78 9.57 6.33
N SER A 33 10.03 8.89 5.45
CA SER A 33 9.18 9.54 4.44
C SER A 33 8.15 10.47 5.09
N TYR A 34 7.54 10.07 6.20
CA TYR A 34 6.59 10.89 6.94
C TYR A 34 7.21 12.20 7.43
N TYR A 35 8.39 12.14 8.06
CA TYR A 35 9.06 13.35 8.55
C TYR A 35 9.61 14.23 7.42
N LEU A 36 10.09 13.63 6.33
CA LEU A 36 10.50 14.37 5.13
C LEU A 36 9.32 15.12 4.51
N LEU A 37 8.18 14.45 4.32
CA LEU A 37 6.98 15.08 3.77
C LEU A 37 6.46 16.20 4.70
N GLN A 38 6.52 16.02 6.02
CA GLN A 38 6.20 17.09 6.96
C GLN A 38 7.15 18.28 6.88
N ALA A 39 8.46 18.04 6.75
CA ALA A 39 9.45 19.10 6.58
C ALA A 39 9.15 19.92 5.31
N VAL A 40 8.86 19.24 4.20
CA VAL A 40 8.48 19.86 2.92
C VAL A 40 7.18 20.67 3.06
N LYS A 41 6.14 20.06 3.62
CA LYS A 41 4.82 20.70 3.81
C LYS A 41 4.91 21.99 4.64
N THR A 42 5.59 21.91 5.77
CA THR A 42 5.70 23.02 6.72
C THR A 42 6.71 24.07 6.29
N ARG A 43 7.61 23.74 5.36
CA ARG A 43 8.80 24.54 4.98
C ARG A 43 9.69 24.84 6.19
N ARG A 44 9.74 23.91 7.16
CA ARG A 44 10.53 24.04 8.39
C ARG A 44 11.42 22.80 8.59
N PRO A 45 12.45 22.61 7.74
CA PRO A 45 13.30 21.42 7.81
C PRO A 45 14.00 21.26 9.16
N ALA A 46 14.40 22.37 9.80
CA ALA A 46 15.03 22.35 11.13
C ALA A 46 14.15 21.70 12.22
N ARG A 47 12.81 21.81 12.13
CA ARG A 47 11.88 21.21 13.11
C ARG A 47 11.89 19.69 13.08
N PHE A 48 12.14 19.10 11.90
CA PHE A 48 12.10 17.65 11.68
C PHE A 48 13.48 17.04 11.46
N GLY A 49 14.53 17.87 11.46
CA GLY A 49 15.93 17.47 11.32
C GLY A 49 16.36 16.37 12.29
N PRO A 50 16.04 16.44 13.60
CA PRO A 50 16.39 15.38 14.54
C PRO A 50 15.80 14.01 14.20
N GLN A 51 14.56 13.96 13.72
CA GLN A 51 13.88 12.72 13.33
C GLN A 51 14.44 12.19 12.01
N ILE A 52 14.65 13.06 11.02
CA ILE A 52 15.29 12.70 9.76
C ILE A 52 16.69 12.15 10.02
N GLY A 53 17.47 12.79 10.89
CA GLY A 53 18.82 12.35 11.28
C GLY A 53 18.85 11.03 12.05
N ARG A 54 17.74 10.59 12.65
CA ARG A 54 17.63 9.26 13.29
C ARG A 54 17.19 8.19 12.30
N TYR A 55 16.14 8.45 11.53
CA TYR A 55 15.55 7.43 10.65
C TYR A 55 16.31 7.26 9.33
N ALA A 56 17.00 8.29 8.83
CA ALA A 56 17.77 8.17 7.59
C ALA A 56 18.96 7.20 7.72
N PRO A 57 19.83 7.29 8.75
CA PRO A 57 20.91 6.32 8.93
C PRO A 57 20.39 4.91 9.14
N VAL A 58 19.34 4.72 9.95
CA VAL A 58 18.72 3.41 10.16
C VAL A 58 18.21 2.82 8.85
N THR A 59 17.53 3.62 8.03
CA THR A 59 17.04 3.17 6.72
C THR A 59 18.20 2.78 5.81
N VAL A 60 19.26 3.59 5.75
CA VAL A 60 20.45 3.31 4.90
C VAL A 60 21.18 2.05 5.36
N VAL A 61 21.47 1.93 6.66
CA VAL A 61 22.17 0.77 7.24
C VAL A 61 21.41 -0.53 7.00
N LEU A 62 20.07 -0.49 7.01
CA LEU A 62 19.24 -1.66 6.73
C LEU A 62 19.06 -1.91 5.23
N ALA A 63 18.95 -0.88 4.40
CA ALA A 63 18.73 -1.02 2.96
C ALA A 63 20.00 -1.43 2.19
N VAL A 64 21.18 -0.93 2.60
CA VAL A 64 22.46 -1.17 1.89
C VAL A 64 22.78 -2.67 1.80
N PRO A 65 22.73 -3.47 2.88
CA PRO A 65 22.94 -4.92 2.81
C PRO A 65 21.96 -5.63 1.87
N VAL A 66 20.70 -5.17 1.82
CA VAL A 66 19.67 -5.76 0.95
C VAL A 66 20.01 -5.51 -0.52
N VAL A 67 20.37 -4.28 -0.88
CA VAL A 67 20.77 -3.93 -2.26
C VAL A 67 22.09 -4.58 -2.64
N ALA A 68 23.05 -4.67 -1.72
CA ALA A 68 24.32 -5.37 -1.94
C ALA A 68 24.09 -6.87 -2.22
N ALA A 69 23.18 -7.50 -1.48
CA ALA A 69 22.81 -8.90 -1.70
C ALA A 69 22.00 -9.12 -2.99
N ARG A 70 21.17 -8.14 -3.37
CA ARG A 70 20.24 -8.23 -4.51
C ARG A 70 20.25 -6.92 -5.33
N PRO A 71 21.29 -6.69 -6.16
CA PRO A 71 21.41 -5.43 -6.92
C PRO A 71 20.26 -5.19 -7.90
N ALA A 72 19.59 -6.26 -8.34
CA ALA A 72 18.40 -6.19 -9.19
C ALA A 72 17.26 -5.34 -8.61
N LEU A 73 17.25 -5.09 -7.29
CA LEU A 73 16.28 -4.19 -6.66
C LEU A 73 16.36 -2.75 -7.16
N LEU A 74 17.51 -2.33 -7.69
CA LEU A 74 17.69 -0.99 -8.25
C LEU A 74 16.77 -0.73 -9.46
N TRP A 75 16.26 -1.78 -10.13
CA TRP A 75 15.24 -1.63 -11.17
C TRP A 75 13.92 -1.02 -10.67
N PHE A 76 13.60 -1.18 -9.39
CA PHE A 76 12.41 -0.56 -8.79
C PHE A 76 12.66 0.90 -8.35
N ALA A 77 13.92 1.33 -8.24
CA ALA A 77 14.27 2.66 -7.72
C ALA A 77 13.66 3.81 -8.54
N PRO A 78 13.66 3.79 -9.89
CA PRO A 78 12.99 4.82 -10.68
C PRO A 78 11.49 4.92 -10.39
N ALA A 79 10.79 3.78 -10.27
CA ALA A 79 9.37 3.76 -9.96
C ALA A 79 9.08 4.36 -8.58
N TYR A 80 9.85 3.97 -7.55
CA TYR A 80 9.73 4.56 -6.21
C TYR A 80 10.05 6.06 -6.21
N ALA A 81 11.05 6.50 -6.97
CA ALA A 81 11.45 7.91 -7.08
C ALA A 81 10.33 8.76 -7.70
N VAL A 82 9.72 8.30 -8.80
CA VAL A 82 8.59 9.00 -9.44
C VAL A 82 7.40 9.10 -8.48
N LEU A 83 7.02 7.99 -7.84
CA LEU A 83 5.90 8.00 -6.89
C LEU A 83 6.19 8.87 -5.66
N LEU A 84 7.44 8.89 -5.19
CA LEU A 84 7.84 9.75 -4.07
C LEU A 84 7.82 11.22 -4.48
N ALA A 85 8.23 11.54 -5.71
CA ALA A 85 8.14 12.90 -6.25
C ALA A 85 6.69 13.38 -6.32
N VAL A 86 5.73 12.51 -6.69
CA VAL A 86 4.29 12.82 -6.61
C VAL A 86 3.90 13.17 -5.18
N ASN A 87 4.30 12.35 -4.19
CA ASN A 87 3.99 12.63 -2.79
C ASN A 87 4.61 13.95 -2.29
N VAL A 88 5.87 14.22 -2.66
CA VAL A 88 6.58 15.46 -2.32
C VAL A 88 5.89 16.68 -2.95
N TRP A 89 5.47 16.57 -4.21
CA TRP A 89 4.74 17.63 -4.91
C TRP A 89 3.42 17.98 -4.22
N TYR A 90 2.65 16.96 -3.83
CA TYR A 90 1.40 17.16 -3.09
C TYR A 90 1.63 17.68 -1.67
N ALA A 91 2.69 17.23 -0.98
CA ALA A 91 3.07 17.75 0.33
C ALA A 91 3.48 19.23 0.26
N TRP A 92 4.27 19.62 -0.75
CA TRP A 92 4.70 21.00 -0.97
C TRP A 92 3.52 21.94 -1.25
N ARG A 93 2.54 21.49 -2.03
CA ARG A 93 1.27 22.20 -2.28
C ARG A 93 0.27 22.10 -1.13
N ARG A 94 0.62 21.41 -0.03
CA ARG A 94 -0.23 21.15 1.14
C ARG A 94 -1.56 20.44 0.80
N ARG A 95 -1.54 19.60 -0.24
CA ARG A 95 -2.68 18.84 -0.77
C ARG A 95 -2.50 17.33 -0.58
N GLU A 96 -1.96 16.91 0.57
CA GLU A 96 -1.73 15.49 0.92
C GLU A 96 -3.01 14.64 0.88
N ARG A 97 -4.19 15.28 0.98
CA ARG A 97 -5.50 14.62 0.96
C ARG A 97 -6.02 14.32 -0.45
N ALA A 98 -5.26 14.70 -1.48
CA ALA A 98 -5.65 14.44 -2.87
C ALA A 98 -5.69 12.94 -3.14
N LEU A 99 -6.70 12.48 -3.89
CA LEU A 99 -6.84 11.07 -4.25
C LEU A 99 -5.59 10.54 -4.97
N LEU A 100 -5.00 11.31 -5.89
CA LEU A 100 -3.78 10.90 -6.59
C LEU A 100 -2.58 10.68 -5.65
N ASN A 101 -2.47 11.47 -4.57
CA ASN A 101 -1.44 11.28 -3.56
C ASN A 101 -1.65 9.98 -2.78
N ASP A 102 -2.90 9.71 -2.37
CA ASP A 102 -3.26 8.46 -1.69
C ASP A 102 -2.97 7.25 -2.60
N LEU A 103 -3.32 7.34 -3.89
CA LEU A 103 -3.06 6.28 -4.88
C LEU A 103 -1.57 6.06 -5.14
N ALA A 104 -0.76 7.12 -5.24
CA ALA A 104 0.68 6.99 -5.38
C ALA A 104 1.30 6.22 -4.20
N SER A 105 0.87 6.55 -2.97
CA SER A 105 1.28 5.85 -1.75
C SER A 105 0.82 4.39 -1.72
N VAL A 106 -0.39 4.10 -2.23
CA VAL A 106 -0.89 2.72 -2.39
C VAL A 106 -0.01 1.93 -3.36
N VAL A 107 0.30 2.48 -4.54
CA VAL A 107 1.17 1.80 -5.52
C VAL A 107 2.56 1.54 -4.93
N GLN A 108 3.16 2.51 -4.24
CA GLN A 108 4.45 2.33 -3.55
C GLN A 108 4.41 1.20 -2.54
N SER A 109 3.32 1.11 -1.77
CA SER A 109 3.15 0.05 -0.79
C SER A 109 2.97 -1.31 -1.47
N CYS A 110 2.20 -1.38 -2.55
CA CYS A 110 1.94 -2.63 -3.27
C CYS A 110 3.16 -3.15 -4.02
N LEU A 111 4.02 -2.27 -4.55
CA LEU A 111 5.29 -2.63 -5.20
C LEU A 111 6.22 -3.45 -4.29
N MET A 112 5.96 -3.46 -2.98
CA MET A 112 6.69 -4.34 -2.07
C MET A 112 6.47 -5.84 -2.37
N VAL A 113 5.34 -6.24 -2.97
CA VAL A 113 5.08 -7.64 -3.36
C VAL A 113 6.17 -8.17 -4.32
N PRO A 114 6.39 -7.57 -5.51
CA PRO A 114 7.45 -8.02 -6.42
C PRO A 114 8.85 -7.74 -5.88
N VAL A 115 9.05 -6.70 -5.06
CA VAL A 115 10.35 -6.42 -4.40
C VAL A 115 10.74 -7.58 -3.49
N VAL A 116 9.84 -8.07 -2.64
CA VAL A 116 10.12 -9.21 -1.75
C VAL A 116 10.40 -10.48 -2.56
N ALA A 117 9.71 -10.68 -3.70
CA ALA A 117 9.98 -11.81 -4.59
C ALA A 117 11.42 -11.80 -5.13
N VAL A 118 11.91 -10.63 -5.57
CA VAL A 118 13.29 -10.45 -6.03
C VAL A 118 14.29 -10.61 -4.87
N VAL A 119 13.93 -10.19 -3.65
CA VAL A 119 14.75 -10.42 -2.45
C VAL A 119 14.92 -11.90 -2.16
N ALA A 120 13.86 -12.69 -2.31
CA ALA A 120 13.91 -14.14 -2.20
C ALA A 120 14.71 -14.82 -3.33
N GLY A 121 15.03 -14.09 -4.40
CA GLY A 121 15.74 -14.61 -5.58
C GLY A 121 14.82 -15.22 -6.63
N SER A 122 13.52 -14.92 -6.57
CA SER A 122 12.52 -15.35 -7.54
C SER A 122 12.14 -14.21 -8.49
N ALA A 123 11.45 -14.55 -9.58
CA ALA A 123 10.92 -13.55 -10.49
C ALA A 123 9.85 -12.67 -9.79
N PRO A 124 9.69 -11.39 -10.19
CA PRO A 124 8.64 -10.51 -9.67
C PRO A 124 7.24 -11.14 -9.78
N ARG A 125 6.49 -11.17 -8.67
CA ARG A 125 5.12 -11.71 -8.61
C ARG A 125 4.08 -10.63 -8.93
N TRP A 126 3.73 -10.47 -10.21
CA TRP A 126 2.83 -9.40 -10.68
C TRP A 126 1.33 -9.65 -10.44
N GLN A 127 0.91 -10.91 -10.45
CA GLN A 127 -0.49 -11.28 -10.23
C GLN A 127 -0.94 -11.03 -8.77
N PRO A 128 -0.21 -11.49 -7.75
CA PRO A 128 -0.46 -11.12 -6.35
C PRO A 128 -0.34 -9.60 -6.10
N PHE A 129 0.59 -8.93 -6.78
CA PHE A 129 0.69 -7.46 -6.77
C PHE A 129 -0.61 -6.81 -7.24
N LEU A 130 -1.20 -7.28 -8.35
CA LEU A 130 -2.44 -6.76 -8.88
C LEU A 130 -3.61 -6.98 -7.92
N ILE A 131 -3.73 -8.17 -7.31
CA ILE A 131 -4.75 -8.48 -6.30
C ILE A 131 -4.68 -7.48 -5.13
N VAL A 132 -3.48 -7.29 -4.58
CA VAL A 132 -3.25 -6.40 -3.43
C VAL A 132 -3.47 -4.94 -3.80
N LEU A 133 -3.08 -4.53 -5.02
CA LEU A 133 -3.29 -3.19 -5.55
C LEU A 133 -4.78 -2.87 -5.71
N LEU A 134 -5.54 -3.79 -6.32
CA LEU A 134 -6.99 -3.64 -6.50
C LEU A 134 -7.70 -3.47 -5.15
N TYR A 135 -7.32 -4.28 -4.16
CA TYR A 135 -7.86 -4.16 -2.81
C TYR A 135 -7.57 -2.79 -2.18
N PHE A 136 -6.30 -2.38 -2.15
CA PHE A 136 -5.93 -1.16 -1.44
C PHE A 136 -6.46 0.11 -2.09
N THR A 137 -6.48 0.17 -3.42
CA THR A 137 -7.11 1.27 -4.15
C THR A 137 -8.63 1.33 -3.86
N GLY A 138 -9.31 0.18 -3.85
CA GLY A 138 -10.73 0.11 -3.49
C GLY A 138 -10.98 0.56 -2.06
N THR A 139 -10.13 0.15 -1.12
CA THR A 139 -10.18 0.59 0.28
C THR A 139 -10.01 2.09 0.45
N VAL A 140 -9.15 2.76 -0.34
CA VAL A 140 -9.04 4.24 -0.30
C VAL A 140 -10.40 4.88 -0.62
N LEU A 141 -11.08 4.43 -1.67
CA LEU A 141 -12.39 4.96 -2.05
C LEU A 141 -13.45 4.62 -1.00
N PHE A 142 -13.48 3.37 -0.54
CA PHE A 142 -14.42 2.92 0.48
C PHE A 142 -14.28 3.70 1.80
N VAL A 143 -13.07 3.80 2.34
CA VAL A 143 -12.84 4.51 3.62
C VAL A 143 -13.19 5.99 3.50
N LYS A 144 -12.97 6.61 2.32
CA LYS A 144 -13.46 7.98 2.06
C LYS A 144 -14.97 8.07 2.21
N THR A 145 -15.74 7.14 1.64
CA THR A 145 -17.22 7.11 1.80
C THR A 145 -17.70 6.90 3.24
N MET A 146 -16.88 6.28 4.09
CA MET A 146 -17.23 6.01 5.49
C MET A 146 -16.91 7.17 6.43
N ILE A 147 -15.80 7.88 6.19
CA ILE A 147 -15.25 8.85 7.16
C ILE A 147 -15.38 10.29 6.67
N ARG A 148 -14.65 10.66 5.61
CA ARG A 148 -14.45 12.07 5.23
C ARG A 148 -15.46 12.57 4.20
N GLU A 149 -15.87 11.70 3.30
CA GLU A 149 -16.79 11.98 2.17
C GLU A 149 -18.15 11.30 2.43
N ARG A 150 -18.54 11.23 3.70
CA ARG A 150 -19.77 10.55 4.14
C ARG A 150 -20.99 11.28 3.58
N GLY A 151 -21.87 10.52 2.94
CA GLY A 151 -23.07 11.07 2.26
C GLY A 151 -22.82 11.57 0.84
N SER A 152 -21.57 11.61 0.37
CA SER A 152 -21.27 12.00 -1.02
C SER A 152 -21.69 10.92 -2.00
N VAL A 153 -22.70 11.22 -2.82
CA VAL A 153 -23.19 10.33 -3.89
C VAL A 153 -22.09 10.05 -4.91
N ALA A 154 -21.28 11.07 -5.24
CA ALA A 154 -20.19 10.93 -6.21
C ALA A 154 -19.13 9.93 -5.72
N TYR A 155 -18.67 10.03 -4.48
CA TYR A 155 -17.70 9.09 -3.92
C TYR A 155 -18.30 7.69 -3.74
N ARG A 156 -19.58 7.59 -3.37
CA ARG A 156 -20.26 6.29 -3.28
C ARG A 156 -20.33 5.60 -4.64
N ARG A 157 -20.71 6.32 -5.70
CA ARG A 157 -20.72 5.79 -7.07
C ARG A 157 -19.33 5.38 -7.52
N ALA A 158 -18.32 6.23 -7.29
CA ALA A 158 -16.93 5.94 -7.65
C ALA A 158 -16.41 4.67 -6.94
N SER A 159 -16.69 4.54 -5.64
CA SER A 159 -16.34 3.35 -4.86
C SER A 159 -17.00 2.09 -5.43
N ILE A 160 -18.31 2.12 -5.66
CA ILE A 160 -19.06 0.97 -6.19
C ILE A 160 -18.55 0.56 -7.58
N VAL A 161 -18.44 1.51 -8.51
CA VAL A 161 -17.96 1.25 -9.88
C VAL A 161 -16.55 0.66 -9.86
N TYR A 162 -15.67 1.19 -9.00
CA TYR A 162 -14.35 0.63 -8.83
C TYR A 162 -14.38 -0.81 -8.30
N HIS A 163 -15.17 -1.09 -7.26
CA HIS A 163 -15.26 -2.46 -6.71
C HIS A 163 -15.89 -3.46 -7.69
N LEU A 164 -16.82 -3.02 -8.54
CA LEU A 164 -17.36 -3.83 -9.64
C LEU A 164 -16.27 -4.16 -10.67
N ALA A 165 -15.49 -3.17 -11.09
CA ALA A 165 -14.37 -3.39 -12.01
C ALA A 165 -13.29 -4.30 -11.38
N ALA A 166 -12.97 -4.09 -10.10
CA ALA A 166 -12.02 -4.91 -9.37
C ALA A 166 -12.49 -6.36 -9.23
N LEU A 167 -13.80 -6.59 -9.00
CA LEU A 167 -14.40 -7.92 -9.03
C LEU A 167 -14.26 -8.56 -10.42
N ALA A 168 -14.56 -7.84 -11.49
CA ALA A 168 -14.41 -8.36 -12.85
C ALA A 168 -12.95 -8.77 -13.12
N VAL A 169 -11.96 -7.97 -12.74
CA VAL A 169 -10.55 -8.36 -12.87
C VAL A 169 -10.21 -9.57 -11.99
N ALA A 170 -10.67 -9.60 -10.74
CA ALA A 170 -10.44 -10.72 -9.84
C ALA A 170 -11.04 -12.04 -10.37
N THR A 171 -12.21 -11.99 -11.01
CA THR A 171 -12.83 -13.17 -11.64
C THR A 171 -12.03 -13.74 -12.80
N LEU A 172 -11.23 -12.92 -13.48
CA LEU A 172 -10.34 -13.38 -14.55
C LEU A 172 -9.04 -13.98 -14.01
N ILE A 173 -8.71 -13.71 -12.75
CA ILE A 173 -7.50 -14.22 -12.11
C ILE A 173 -7.78 -15.60 -11.49
N ASP A 174 -8.75 -15.68 -10.57
CA ASP A 174 -9.03 -16.90 -9.81
C ASP A 174 -10.41 -16.84 -9.11
N ALA A 175 -11.00 -18.02 -8.86
CA ALA A 175 -12.30 -18.15 -8.19
C ALA A 175 -12.28 -17.70 -6.73
N VAL A 176 -11.20 -17.96 -5.98
CA VAL A 176 -11.06 -17.50 -4.59
C VAL A 176 -10.95 -15.97 -4.56
N ALA A 177 -10.15 -15.40 -5.47
CA ALA A 177 -10.08 -13.95 -5.63
C ALA A 177 -11.45 -13.35 -5.95
N ALA A 178 -12.22 -13.95 -6.86
CA ALA A 178 -13.58 -13.51 -7.19
C ALA A 178 -14.49 -13.45 -5.96
N VAL A 179 -14.51 -14.51 -5.14
CA VAL A 179 -15.34 -14.58 -3.93
C VAL A 179 -14.96 -13.48 -2.94
N VAL A 180 -13.66 -13.27 -2.70
CA VAL A 180 -13.21 -12.21 -1.79
C VAL A 180 -13.61 -10.83 -2.32
N PHE A 181 -13.41 -10.56 -3.61
CA PHE A 181 -13.79 -9.26 -4.20
C PHE A 181 -15.30 -9.04 -4.26
N ALA A 182 -16.10 -10.10 -4.37
CA ALA A 182 -17.56 -10.01 -4.24
C ALA A 182 -17.93 -9.55 -2.82
N GLY A 183 -17.28 -10.12 -1.79
CA GLY A 183 -17.42 -9.65 -0.41
C GLY A 183 -17.02 -8.18 -0.23
N LEU A 184 -15.92 -7.75 -0.87
CA LEU A 184 -15.49 -6.34 -0.85
C LEU A 184 -16.50 -5.41 -1.54
N LEU A 185 -17.13 -5.84 -2.63
CA LEU A 185 -18.20 -5.11 -3.30
C LEU A 185 -19.44 -5.00 -2.40
N CYS A 186 -19.87 -6.10 -1.78
CA CYS A 186 -20.97 -6.10 -0.82
C CYS A 186 -20.70 -5.10 0.32
N ARG A 187 -19.49 -5.10 0.89
CA ARG A 187 -19.08 -4.13 1.92
C ARG A 187 -19.19 -2.69 1.41
N ALA A 188 -18.76 -2.43 0.18
CA ALA A 188 -18.72 -1.10 -0.42
C ALA A 188 -20.13 -0.58 -0.73
N TRP A 189 -21.08 -1.48 -0.93
CA TRP A 189 -22.48 -1.15 -1.17
C TRP A 189 -23.26 -0.92 0.14
N LEU A 190 -23.08 -1.81 1.11
CA LEU A 190 -23.95 -1.95 2.30
C LEU A 190 -23.55 -1.07 3.49
N LEU A 191 -22.25 -0.78 3.65
CA LEU A 191 -21.73 -0.07 4.82
C LEU A 191 -21.81 1.46 4.73
N PRO A 192 -21.59 2.12 3.58
CA PRO A 192 -21.67 3.58 3.50
C PRO A 192 -23.04 4.12 3.94
N GLY A 193 -23.02 5.13 4.80
CA GLY A 193 -24.22 5.72 5.42
C GLY A 193 -24.50 5.19 6.83
N ARG A 194 -24.06 3.97 7.18
CA ARG A 194 -24.21 3.42 8.54
C ARG A 194 -23.36 4.20 9.55
N PRO A 195 -23.81 4.34 10.81
CA PRO A 195 -23.10 5.07 11.87
C PRO A 195 -21.93 4.27 12.45
N LEU A 196 -21.04 3.77 11.59
CA LEU A 196 -19.84 3.04 12.01
C LEU A 196 -18.72 4.02 12.38
N THR A 197 -18.07 3.75 13.51
CA THR A 197 -16.89 4.49 13.96
C THR A 197 -15.67 4.15 13.10
N PRO A 198 -14.67 5.04 12.98
CA PRO A 198 -13.41 4.75 12.28
C PRO A 198 -12.72 3.47 12.79
N ARG A 199 -12.84 3.16 14.07
CA ARG A 199 -12.30 1.94 14.68
C ARG A 199 -12.99 0.68 14.15
N GLN A 200 -14.33 0.70 14.08
CA GLN A 200 -15.11 -0.42 13.53
C GLN A 200 -14.81 -0.64 12.04
N VAL A 201 -14.72 0.44 11.27
CA VAL A 201 -14.29 0.38 9.86
C VAL A 201 -12.88 -0.25 9.78
N GLY A 202 -11.97 0.15 10.66
CA GLY A 202 -10.64 -0.45 10.77
C GLY A 202 -10.66 -1.96 11.00
N PHE A 203 -11.50 -2.46 11.91
CA PHE A 203 -11.63 -3.91 12.13
C PHE A 203 -12.18 -4.67 10.91
N VAL A 204 -13.15 -4.09 10.20
CA VAL A 204 -13.64 -4.65 8.93
C VAL A 204 -12.50 -4.73 7.91
N GLU A 205 -11.70 -3.67 7.78
CA GLU A 205 -10.56 -3.66 6.87
C GLU A 205 -9.44 -4.63 7.28
N ILE A 206 -9.25 -4.90 8.58
CA ILE A 206 -8.31 -5.93 9.03
C ILE A 206 -8.79 -7.30 8.55
N GLY A 207 -10.06 -7.65 8.79
CA GLY A 207 -10.64 -8.91 8.32
C GLY A 207 -10.55 -9.05 6.79
N ALA A 208 -10.94 -8.01 6.06
CA ALA A 208 -10.81 -7.96 4.60
C ALA A 208 -9.36 -8.13 4.13
N SER A 209 -8.40 -7.52 4.83
CA SER A 209 -6.98 -7.64 4.49
C SER A 209 -6.45 -9.06 4.66
N VAL A 210 -6.91 -9.80 5.68
CA VAL A 210 -6.55 -11.21 5.88
C VAL A 210 -7.11 -12.08 4.75
N LEU A 211 -8.38 -11.85 4.36
CA LEU A 211 -9.01 -12.58 3.25
C LEU A 211 -8.31 -12.31 1.91
N VAL A 212 -7.94 -11.06 1.65
CA VAL A 212 -7.19 -10.70 0.44
C VAL A 212 -5.80 -11.30 0.45
N LEU A 213 -5.11 -11.33 1.60
CA LEU A 213 -3.82 -12.01 1.72
C LEU A 213 -3.95 -13.51 1.41
N ALA A 214 -4.98 -14.17 1.95
CA ALA A 214 -5.25 -15.57 1.64
C ALA A 214 -5.54 -15.78 0.15
N ALA A 215 -6.40 -14.95 -0.46
CA ALA A 215 -6.67 -15.02 -1.90
C ALA A 215 -5.42 -14.79 -2.75
N ALA A 216 -4.57 -13.83 -2.38
CA ALA A 216 -3.32 -13.57 -3.10
C ALA A 216 -2.33 -14.73 -3.03
N VAL A 217 -2.36 -15.53 -1.94
CA VAL A 217 -1.53 -16.72 -1.77
C VAL A 217 -2.11 -17.95 -2.49
N LEU A 218 -3.44 -18.07 -2.51
CA LEU A 218 -4.14 -19.22 -3.10
C LEU A 218 -4.32 -19.11 -4.62
N ALA A 219 -4.26 -17.90 -5.17
CA ALA A 219 -4.43 -17.62 -6.59
C ALA A 219 -3.11 -17.64 -7.39
N ASP A 220 -1.99 -18.08 -6.81
CA ASP A 220 -0.66 -18.12 -7.46
C ASP A 220 -0.24 -19.53 -7.86
#